data_AF-A0A317UKP3-F1
#
_entry.id   AF-A0A317UKP3-F1
#
_cell.length_a   1.000
_cell.length_b   1.000
_cell.length_c   1.000
_cell.angle_alpha   90.00
_cell.angle_beta   90.00
_cell.angle_gamma   90.00
#
_symmetry.space_group_name_H-M   'P 1'
#
loop_
_entity.id
_entity.type
_entity.pdbx_description
1 polymer ?
#
loop_
_entity_poly.entity_id
_entity_poly.type
_entity_poly.pdbx_seq_one_letter_code
_entity_poly.pdbx_strand_id
1 'polypeptide(L)' 'LSEITYHSIYFIVIIYNNYPRVDYLYYVNKHIITGVHWSKKEDKAGVLYFYLTKY' A
#
# COMPACT_ATOMS: atom_id res chain seq x y z
N LEU A 1 10.90 -3.67 -3.42
CA LEU A 1 9.91 -2.64 -3.80
C LEU A 1 9.63 -2.83 -5.27
N SER A 2 8.36 -2.95 -5.64
CA SER A 2 7.94 -3.15 -7.03
C SER A 2 6.94 -2.07 -7.40
N GLU A 3 7.01 -1.58 -8.64
CA GLU A 3 6.02 -0.63 -9.17
C GLU A 3 4.88 -1.41 -9.82
N ILE A 4 3.64 -1.03 -9.51
CA ILE A 4 2.45 -1.59 -10.16
C ILE A 4 1.58 -0.43 -10.62
N THR A 5 1.15 -0.50 -11.88
CA THR A 5 0.21 0.46 -12.46
C THR A 5 -1.20 -0.10 -12.33
N TYR A 6 -2.09 0.62 -11.65
CA TYR A 6 -3.53 0.29 -11.58
C TYR A 6 -4.34 1.51 -12.04
N HIS A 7 -5.16 1.35 -13.09
CA HIS A 7 -5.99 2.43 -13.65
C HIS A 7 -5.27 3.78 -13.86
N SER A 8 -4.07 3.74 -14.46
CA SER A 8 -3.23 4.92 -14.76
C SER A 8 -2.67 5.69 -13.55
N ILE A 9 -2.81 5.15 -12.34
CA ILE A 9 -2.14 5.68 -11.14
C ILE A 9 -0.93 4.80 -10.83
N TYR A 10 0.24 5.44 -10.72
CA TYR A 10 1.47 4.78 -10.30
C TYR A 10 1.48 4.68 -8.77
N PHE A 11 1.41 3.45 -8.27
CA PHE A 11 1.60 3.17 -6.86
C PHE A 11 2.94 2.47 -6.66
N ILE A 12 3.65 2.88 -5.61
CA ILE A 12 4.74 2.06 -5.09
C ILE A 12 4.09 0.96 -4.28
N VAL A 13 4.43 -0.29 -4.55
CA VAL A 13 3.78 -1.43 -3.89
C VAL A 13 4.80 -2.26 -3.11
N ILE A 14 4.42 -2.64 -1.90
CA ILE A 14 5.15 -3.61 -1.09
C ILE A 14 4.35 -4.91 -1.11
N ILE A 15 4.93 -5.93 -1.76
CA ILE A 15 4.41 -7.30 -1.77
C ILE A 15 5.18 -8.11 -0.75
N TYR A 16 4.47 -8.79 0.15
CA TYR A 16 5.07 -9.64 1.15
C TYR A 16 5.09 -11.08 0.67
N ASN A 17 6.26 -11.71 0.57
CA ASN A 17 6.37 -13.08 0.02
C ASN A 17 5.75 -14.15 0.93
N ASN A 18 5.71 -13.91 2.24
CA ASN A 18 5.31 -14.90 3.25
C ASN A 18 3.82 -14.80 3.64
N TYR A 19 3.10 -13.82 3.09
CA TYR A 19 1.70 -13.58 3.41
C TYR A 19 1.02 -12.94 2.20
N PRO A 20 -0.20 -13.34 1.80
CA PRO A 20 -0.89 -12.75 0.65
C PRO A 20 -1.36 -11.32 0.98
N ARG A 21 -0.40 -10.40 1.09
CA ARG A 21 -0.51 -9.02 1.54
C ARG A 21 0.16 -8.11 0.52
N VAL A 22 -0.53 -7.01 0.24
CA VAL A 22 -0.09 -5.96 -0.66
C VAL A 22 -0.37 -4.62 0.01
N ASP A 23 0.67 -3.82 0.18
CA ASP A 23 0.52 -2.44 0.63
C ASP A 23 0.77 -1.50 -0.57
N TYR A 24 -0.25 -0.74 -0.95
CA TYR A 24 -0.16 0.28 -1.99
C TYR A 24 0.19 1.62 -1.36
N LEU A 25 1.25 2.26 -1.82
CA LEU A 25 1.74 3.52 -1.28
C LEU A 25 1.46 4.66 -2.26
N TYR A 26 0.93 5.75 -1.73
CA TYR A 26 0.68 6.99 -2.45
C TYR A 26 1.47 8.13 -1.79
N TYR A 27 2.23 8.85 -2.61
CA TYR A 27 3.03 9.98 -2.13
C TYR A 27 2.15 11.21 -1.96
N VAL A 28 2.02 11.71 -0.73
CA VAL A 28 1.25 12.93 -0.45
C VAL A 28 2.16 14.15 -0.53
N ASN A 29 3.31 14.12 0.15
CA ASN A 29 4.31 15.17 0.11
C ASN A 29 5.68 14.64 0.59
N LYS A 30 6.70 15.51 0.62
CA LYS A 30 8.08 15.18 1.03
C LYS A 30 8.25 14.53 2.40
N HIS A 31 7.23 14.57 3.25
CA HIS A 31 7.26 14.00 4.59
C HIS A 31 6.20 12.92 4.81
N ILE A 32 5.23 12.74 3.91
CA ILE A 32 4.06 11.90 4.15
C ILE A 32 3.82 10.97 2.97
N ILE A 33 3.71 9.68 3.29
CA ILE A 33 3.23 8.63 2.39
C ILE A 33 1.97 8.05 3.01
N THR A 34 0.89 7.95 2.23
CA THR A 34 -0.30 7.21 2.65
C THR A 34 -0.27 5.81 2.06
N GLY A 35 -0.86 4.87 2.77
CA GLY A 35 -0.82 3.45 2.44
C GLY A 35 -2.21 2.84 2.50
N VAL A 36 -2.48 1.97 1.53
CA VAL A 36 -3.68 1.14 1.48
C VAL A 36 -3.24 -0.30 1.63
N HIS A 37 -3.74 -0.95 2.67
CA HIS A 37 -3.45 -2.33 2.99
C HIS A 37 -4.55 -3.24 2.43
N TRP A 38 -4.12 -4.22 1.64
CA TRP A 38 -4.96 -5.31 1.18
C TRP A 38 -4.35 -6.65 1.57
N SER A 39 -5.18 -7.55 2.11
CA SER A 39 -4.77 -8.90 2.49
C SER A 39 -5.89 -9.89 2.17
N LYS A 40 -5.56 -10.96 1.47
CA LYS A 40 -6.52 -12.03 1.11
C LYS A 40 -7.13 -12.71 2.33
N LYS A 41 -6.41 -12.76 3.45
CA LYS A 41 -6.90 -13.36 4.70
C LYS A 41 -7.83 -12.43 5.48
N GLU A 42 -7.89 -11.16 5.09
CA GLU A 42 -8.70 -10.12 5.73
C GLU A 42 -9.96 -9.80 4.92
N ASP A 43 -10.43 -10.70 4.05
CA ASP A 43 -11.63 -10.54 3.20
C ASP A 43 -12.90 -10.09 3.95
N LYS A 44 -12.96 -10.24 5.29
CA LYS A 44 -14.04 -9.70 6.14
C LYS A 44 -13.74 -8.33 6.79
N ALA A 45 -12.49 -7.94 6.90
CA ALA A 45 -12.05 -6.69 7.54
C ALA A 45 -11.97 -5.51 6.57
N GLY A 46 -12.03 -5.76 5.25
CA GLY A 46 -11.99 -4.72 4.23
C GLY A 46 -10.58 -4.18 3.99
N VAL A 47 -10.52 -2.99 3.38
CA VAL A 47 -9.26 -2.30 3.07
C VAL A 47 -8.86 -1.42 4.26
N LEU A 48 -7.66 -1.60 4.80
CA LEU A 48 -7.15 -0.76 5.90
C LEU A 48 -6.29 0.39 5.36
N TYR A 49 -6.36 1.55 6.00
CA TYR A 49 -5.60 2.74 5.61
C TYR A 49 -4.57 3.08 6.68
N PHE A 50 -3.37 3.49 6.26
CA PHE A 50 -2.30 3.94 7.16
C PHE A 50 -1.51 5.10 6.55
N TYR A 51 -0.64 5.73 7.33
CA TYR A 51 0.30 6.74 6.84
C TYR A 51 1.67 6.57 7.50
N LEU A 52 2.71 6.98 6.78
CA LEU A 52 4.09 7.01 7.23
C LEU A 52 4.57 8.46 7.19
N THR A 53 5.11 8.92 8.30
CA THR A 53 5.73 10.25 8.42
C THR A 53 7.25 10.12 8.51
N LYS A 54 7.96 10.86 7.65
CA LYS A 54 9.41 11.03 7.75
C LYS A 54 9.73 12.12 8.78
N TYR A 55 10.25 11.71 9.92
CA TYR A 55 10.84 12.59 10.93
C TYR A 55 12.25 13.03 10.54
#